data_AF-A0A948DYP6-F1
#
_entry.id   AF-A0A948DYP6-F1
#
_cell.length_a   1.000
_cell.length_b   1.000
_cell.length_c   1.000
_cell.angle_alpha   90.00
_cell.angle_beta   90.00
_cell.angle_gamma   90.00
#
_symmetry.space_group_name_H-M   'P 1'
#
loop_
_entity.id
_entity.type
_entity.pdbx_description
1 polymer ?
#
loop_
_entity_poly.entity_id
_entity_poly.type
_entity_poly.pdbx_seq_one_letter_code
_entity_poly.pdbx_strand_id
1 'polypeptide(L)' 'MLKPFNTKIEDRQIKALNVLSSSTHIPKARLVRQAIDLLIEEHQSDILSDEFMQIVDSSMLENADLLKRLAKG' A
#
# COMPACT_ATOMS: atom_id res chain seq x y z
N MET A 1 -14.32 5.95 20.96
CA MET A 1 -14.38 4.48 21.14
C MET A 1 -14.15 3.83 19.78
N LEU A 2 -13.04 3.10 19.61
CA LEU A 2 -12.80 2.29 18.40
C LEU A 2 -13.84 1.17 18.37
N LYS A 3 -14.71 1.14 17.36
CA LYS A 3 -15.62 0.01 17.14
C LYS A 3 -14.76 -1.21 16.73
N PRO A 4 -14.87 -2.37 17.40
CA PRO A 4 -14.19 -3.57 16.94
C PRO A 4 -14.76 -3.96 15.57
N PHE A 5 -13.95 -3.80 14.53
CA PHE A 5 -14.24 -4.37 13.22
C PHE A 5 -14.08 -5.89 13.33
N ASN A 6 -15.20 -6.62 13.33
CA ASN A 6 -15.18 -8.08 13.32
C ASN A 6 -15.12 -8.57 11.87
N THR A 7 -13.93 -8.51 11.27
CA THR A 7 -13.65 -9.23 10.02
C THR A 7 -13.48 -10.70 10.36
N LYS A 8 -14.40 -11.55 9.89
CA LYS A 8 -14.25 -13.00 10.03
C LYS A 8 -12.99 -13.44 9.26
N ILE A 9 -12.00 -13.94 9.99
CA ILE A 9 -10.86 -14.65 9.40
C ILE A 9 -11.38 -15.99 8.90
N GLU A 10 -11.09 -16.32 7.64
CA GLU A 10 -11.51 -17.58 7.04
C GLU A 10 -10.73 -18.76 7.60
N ASP A 11 -11.34 -19.96 7.63
CA ASP A 11 -10.72 -21.17 8.18
C ASP A 11 -9.37 -21.49 7.52
N ARG A 12 -9.22 -21.22 6.21
CA ARG A 12 -7.95 -21.40 5.49
C ARG A 12 -6.85 -20.47 6.04
N GLN A 13 -7.20 -19.24 6.39
CA GLN A 13 -6.27 -18.25 6.93
C GLN A 13 -5.88 -18.61 8.37
N ILE A 14 -6.83 -19.12 9.18
CA ILE A 14 -6.54 -19.62 10.53
C ILE A 14 -5.57 -20.81 10.47
N LYS A 15 -5.78 -21.76 9.55
CA LYS A 15 -4.87 -22.90 9.35
C LYS A 15 -3.47 -22.44 8.96
N ALA A 16 -3.35 -21.52 8.01
CA ALA A 16 -2.06 -20.95 7.60
C ALA A 16 -1.37 -20.23 8.77
N LEU A 17 -2.10 -19.43 9.53
CA LEU A 17 -1.59 -18.71 10.70
C LEU A 17 -1.10 -19.65 11.81
N ASN A 18 -1.78 -20.79 12.01
CA ASN A 18 -1.35 -21.82 12.94
C ASN A 18 0.00 -22.42 12.51
N VAL A 19 0.14 -22.81 11.25
CA VAL A 19 1.38 -23.38 10.71
C VAL A 19 2.53 -22.38 10.80
N LEU A 20 2.29 -21.12 10.45
CA LEU A 20 3.29 -20.04 10.55
C LEU A 20 3.72 -19.80 12.00
N SER A 21 2.75 -19.73 12.92
CA SER A 21 3.05 -19.52 14.34
C SER A 21 3.86 -20.67 14.93
N SER A 22 3.52 -21.92 14.60
CA SER A 22 4.25 -23.10 15.07
C SER A 22 5.66 -23.21 14.47
N SER A 23 5.83 -22.91 13.18
CA SER A 23 7.14 -22.99 12.51
C SER A 23 8.10 -21.88 12.95
N THR A 24 7.59 -20.66 13.13
CA THR A 24 8.41 -19.48 13.48
C THR A 24 8.52 -19.23 14.98
N HIS A 25 7.71 -19.92 15.80
CA HIS A 25 7.54 -19.65 17.24
C HIS A 25 7.03 -18.24 17.56
N ILE A 26 6.50 -17.52 16.55
CA ILE A 26 5.95 -16.19 16.72
C ILE A 26 4.47 -16.29 17.13
N PRO A 27 4.00 -15.56 18.15
CA PRO A 27 2.59 -15.55 18.52
C PRO A 27 1.68 -15.06 17.37
N LYS A 28 0.56 -15.77 17.14
CA LYS A 28 -0.42 -15.46 16.08
C LYS A 28 -0.86 -13.98 16.07
N ALA A 29 -1.13 -13.41 17.24
CA ALA A 29 -1.52 -12.00 17.34
C ALA A 29 -0.43 -11.03 16.86
N ARG A 30 0.85 -11.40 17.01
CA ARG A 30 1.98 -10.60 16.51
C ARG A 30 2.07 -10.69 14.98
N LEU A 31 1.91 -11.88 14.43
CA LEU A 31 1.88 -12.09 12.97
C LEU A 31 0.76 -11.28 12.30
N VAL A 32 -0.44 -11.28 12.89
CA VAL A 32 -1.57 -10.50 12.38
C VAL A 32 -1.28 -9.00 12.40
N ARG A 33 -0.71 -8.48 13.50
CA ARG A 33 -0.32 -7.06 13.57
C ARG A 33 0.72 -6.71 12.52
N GLN A 34 1.78 -7.51 12.40
CA GLN A 34 2.83 -7.29 11.39
C GLN A 34 2.28 -7.33 9.95
N ALA A 35 1.34 -8.23 9.67
CA ALA A 35 0.70 -8.27 8.36
C ALA A 35 -0.14 -7.02 8.09
N ILE A 36 -0.85 -6.49 9.10
CA ILE A 36 -1.59 -5.23 8.97
C ILE A 36 -0.64 -4.06 8.75
N ASP A 37 0.45 -3.98 9.54
CA ASP A 37 1.45 -2.92 9.40
C ASP A 37 2.05 -2.92 7.99
N LEU A 38 2.41 -4.10 7.47
CA LEU A 38 2.95 -4.25 6.11
C LEU A 38 1.96 -3.80 5.04
N LEU A 39 0.67 -4.15 5.16
CA LEU A 39 -0.35 -3.71 4.21
C LEU A 39 -0.58 -2.19 4.26
N ILE A 40 -0.45 -1.57 5.43
CA ILE A 40 -0.53 -0.11 5.57
C ILE A 40 0.67 0.55 4.90
N GLU A 41 1.88 0.03 5.13
CA GLU A 41 3.11 0.55 4.52
C GLU A 41 3.10 0.40 2.98
N GLU A 42 2.66 -0.76 2.48
CA GLU A 42 2.51 -1.02 1.04
C GLU A 42 1.54 0.00 0.41
N HIS A 43 0.36 0.17 1.02
CA HIS A 43 -0.63 1.13 0.52
C HIS A 43 -0.13 2.59 0.54
N GLN A 44 0.56 2.99 1.61
CA GLN A 44 1.15 4.33 1.69
C GLN A 44 2.23 4.55 0.62
N SER A 45 3.05 3.52 0.37
CA SER A 45 4.10 3.58 -0.66
C SER A 45 3.50 3.67 -2.06
N ASP A 46 2.43 2.93 -2.34
CA ASP A 46 1.71 2.98 -3.61
C ASP A 46 1.10 4.36 -3.84
N ILE A 47 0.46 4.95 -2.82
CA ILE A 47 -0.08 6.32 -2.88
C ILE A 47 1.03 7.33 -3.21
N LEU A 48 2.19 7.23 -2.55
CA LEU A 48 3.32 8.11 -2.83
C LEU A 48 3.84 7.93 -4.27
N SER A 49 3.78 6.72 -4.81
CA SER A 49 4.16 6.45 -6.20
C SER A 49 3.18 7.10 -7.19
N ASP A 50 1.87 7.01 -6.90
CA ASP A 50 0.83 7.60 -7.74
C ASP A 50 0.89 9.12 -7.72
N GLU A 51 1.10 9.74 -6.55
CA GLU A 51 1.30 11.18 -6.42
C GLU A 51 2.54 11.65 -7.19
N PHE A 52 3.65 10.89 -7.11
CA PHE A 52 4.86 11.21 -7.87
C PHE A 52 4.61 11.15 -9.38
N MET A 53 3.91 10.13 -9.87
CA MET A 53 3.57 10.00 -11.28
C MET A 53 2.69 11.17 -11.77
N GLN A 54 1.73 11.61 -10.96
CA GLN A 54 0.90 12.78 -11.28
C GLN A 54 1.73 14.06 -11.42
N ILE A 55 2.73 14.26 -10.55
CA ILE A 55 3.63 15.42 -10.63
C ILE A 55 4.47 15.36 -11.92
N VAL A 56 5.00 14.19 -12.26
CA VAL A 56 5.79 13.99 -13.50
C VAL A 56 4.95 14.28 -14.74
N ASP A 57 3.73 13.74 -14.81
CA ASP A 57 2.82 13.96 -15.94
C ASP A 57 2.45 15.45 -16.09
N SER A 58 2.18 16.11 -14.97
CA SER A 58 1.87 17.55 -14.95
C SER A 58 3.04 18.38 -15.47
N SER A 59 4.27 18.07 -15.05
CA SER A 59 5.49 18.76 -15.49
C SER A 59 5.77 18.52 -16.99
N MET A 60 5.53 17.30 -17.49
CA MET A 60 5.70 16.99 -18.91
C MET A 60 4.68 17.73 -19.78
N LEU A 61 3.44 17.85 -19.32
CA LEU A 61 2.40 18.63 -20.01
C LEU A 61 2.76 20.12 -20.08
N GLU A 62 3.23 20.69 -18.98
CA GLU A 62 3.66 22.10 -18.92
C GLU A 62 4.85 22.36 -19.86
N ASN A 63 5.85 21.47 -19.82
CA ASN A 63 7.00 21.56 -20.73
C ASN A 63 6.60 21.44 -22.20
N ALA A 64 5.65 20.55 -22.53
CA ALA A 64 5.15 20.41 -23.89
C ALA A 64 4.39 21.66 -24.38
N ASP A 65 3.65 22.33 -23.50
CA ASP A 65 2.98 23.59 -23.82
C ASP A 65 3.99 24.73 -24.07
N LEU A 66 5.00 24.86 -23.21
CA LEU A 66 6.09 25.83 -23.37
C LEU A 66 6.84 25.64 -24.69
N LEU A 67 7.17 24.40 -25.05
CA LEU A 67 7.81 24.08 -26.33
C LEU A 67 6.92 24.42 -27.53
N LYS A 68 5.61 24.16 -27.45
CA LYS A 68 4.67 24.55 -28.52
C LYS A 68 4.58 26.07 -28.67
N ARG A 69 4.66 26.82 -27.57
CA ARG A 69 4.66 28.29 -27.59
C ARG A 69 5.96 28.83 -28.18
N LEU A 70 7.10 28.24 -27.85
CA LEU A 70 8.41 28.59 -28.43
C LEU A 70 8.49 28.26 -29.93
N ALA A 71 7.89 27.15 -30.37
CA ALA A 71 7.87 26.76 -31.78
C ALA A 71 6.92 27.61 -32.65
N LYS A 72 6.00 28.36 -32.02
CA LYS A 72 5.04 29.26 -32.70
C LYS A 72 5.44 30.74 -32.63
N GLY A 73 6.51 31.08 -31.92
CA GLY A 73 7.12 32.41 -31.88
C GLY A 73 8.30 32.48 -32.83
#